data_AF-A0A166PDW6-F1
#
_entry.id   AF-A0A166PDW6-F1
#
_cell.length_a   1.000
_cell.length_b   1.000
_cell.length_c   1.000
_cell.angle_alpha   90.00
_cell.angle_beta   90.00
_cell.angle_gamma   90.00
#
_symmetry.space_group_name_H-M   'P 1'
#
loop_
_entity.id
_entity.type
_entity.pdbx_description
1 polymer ?
#
loop_
_entity_poly.entity_id
_entity_poly.type
_entity_poly.pdbx_seq_one_letter_code
_entity_poly.pdbx_strand_id
1 'polypeptide(L)'
;MNPIVPAADLVPTDEQMAEARARFAACDTYAAARGELSVATAHIEGLAEALVSGWTGAVAARVRTMLAIRQAHEERRAELAAGYAGGAL
;
A
#
# COMPACT_ATOMS: atom_id res chain seq x y z
N MET A 1 14.97 -22.84 5.43
CA MET A 1 15.42 -21.52 4.95
C MET A 1 14.77 -20.50 5.88
N ASN A 2 15.54 -19.73 6.66
CA ASN A 2 14.96 -18.72 7.55
C ASN A 2 14.69 -17.45 6.73
N PRO A 3 13.48 -16.87 6.81
CA PRO A 3 13.18 -15.65 6.09
C PRO A 3 14.00 -14.47 6.63
N ILE A 4 14.42 -13.56 5.75
CA ILE A 4 15.18 -12.35 6.10
C ILE A 4 14.34 -11.42 7.01
N VAL A 5 13.01 -11.41 6.81
CA VAL A 5 12.05 -10.72 7.67
C VAL A 5 10.92 -11.71 8.02
N PRO A 6 10.65 -11.96 9.32
CA PRO A 6 9.50 -12.76 9.74
C PRO A 6 8.18 -12.20 9.20
N ALA A 7 7.26 -13.07 8.80
CA ALA A 7 5.97 -12.63 8.24
C ALA A 7 5.14 -11.78 9.22
N ALA A 8 5.25 -12.04 10.53
CA ALA A 8 4.59 -11.25 11.56
C ALA A 8 5.03 -9.77 11.55
N ASP A 9 6.27 -9.49 11.13
CA ASP A 9 6.81 -8.14 11.06
C ASP A 9 6.38 -7.39 9.79
N LEU A 10 5.63 -8.05 8.90
CA LEU A 10 5.14 -7.49 7.64
C LEU A 10 3.68 -7.03 7.72
N VAL A 11 3.01 -7.18 8.86
CA VAL A 11 1.64 -6.68 9.05
C VAL A 11 1.66 -5.14 9.13
N PRO A 12 0.95 -4.41 8.26
CA PRO A 12 0.85 -2.95 8.36
C PRO A 12 0.36 -2.49 9.73
N THR A 13 0.92 -1.40 10.24
CA THR A 13 0.39 -0.76 11.44
C THR A 13 -0.87 0.05 11.13
N ASP A 14 -1.67 0.35 12.16
CA ASP A 14 -2.87 1.19 12.02
C ASP A 14 -2.53 2.57 11.44
N GLU A 15 -1.41 3.16 11.86
CA GLU A 15 -0.92 4.43 11.34
C GLU A 15 -0.60 4.35 9.84
N GLN A 16 0.11 3.30 9.41
CA GLN A 16 0.44 3.09 8.00
C GLN A 16 -0.82 2.88 7.15
N MET A 17 -1.81 2.17 7.68
CA MET A 17 -3.12 2.01 7.02
C MET A 17 -3.89 3.33 6.94
N ALA A 18 -3.89 4.14 8.00
CA ALA A 18 -4.55 5.45 8.01
C ALA A 18 -3.93 6.40 6.97
N GLU A 19 -2.60 6.47 6.92
CA GLU A 19 -1.87 7.26 5.92
C GLU A 19 -2.18 6.77 4.50
N ALA A 20 -2.11 5.45 4.27
CA ALA A 20 -2.42 4.87 2.96
C ALA A 20 -3.85 5.20 2.52
N ARG A 21 -4.85 5.04 3.39
CA ARG A 21 -6.25 5.39 3.09
C ARG A 21 -6.43 6.86 2.76
N ALA A 22 -5.75 7.75 3.48
CA ALA A 22 -5.80 9.19 3.21
C ALA A 22 -5.34 9.53 1.79
N ARG A 23 -4.35 8.83 1.24
CA ARG A 23 -3.89 9.02 -0.16
C ARG A 23 -4.98 8.67 -1.18
N PHE A 24 -5.73 7.61 -0.93
CA PHE A 24 -6.79 7.15 -1.84
C PHE A 24 -8.14 7.84 -1.62
N ALA A 25 -8.33 8.58 -0.53
CA ALA A 25 -9.60 9.21 -0.18
C ALA A 25 -10.14 10.17 -1.27
N ALA A 26 -9.23 10.85 -1.98
CA ALA A 26 -9.57 11.78 -3.08
C ALA A 26 -9.74 11.08 -4.45
N CYS A 27 -9.46 9.79 -4.57
CA CYS A 27 -9.59 9.06 -5.83
C CYS A 27 -11.05 8.72 -6.10
N ASP A 28 -11.71 9.46 -6.97
CA ASP A 28 -13.12 9.30 -7.35
C ASP A 28 -13.36 8.29 -8.49
N THR A 29 -12.29 7.88 -9.17
CA THR A 29 -12.34 6.93 -10.29
C THR A 29 -11.30 5.82 -10.13
N TYR A 30 -11.55 4.69 -10.80
CA TYR A 30 -10.57 3.60 -10.89
C TYR A 30 -9.24 4.05 -11.50
N ALA A 31 -9.30 4.95 -12.49
CA ALA A 31 -8.10 5.49 -13.13
C ALA A 31 -7.26 6.32 -12.15
N ALA A 32 -7.90 7.19 -11.35
CA ALA A 32 -7.23 7.95 -10.30
C ALA A 32 -6.60 7.04 -9.24
N ALA A 33 -7.34 6.04 -8.74
CA ALA A 33 -6.83 5.08 -7.76
C ALA A 33 -5.64 4.27 -8.31
N ARG A 34 -5.69 3.83 -9.57
CA ARG A 34 -4.58 3.13 -10.22
C ARG A 34 -3.36 4.03 -10.42
N GLY A 35 -3.57 5.31 -10.75
CA GLY A 35 -2.52 6.31 -10.86
C GLY A 35 -1.80 6.50 -9.52
N GLU A 36 -2.56 6.69 -8.43
CA GLU A 36 -2.01 6.85 -7.08
C GLU A 36 -1.21 5.61 -6.64
N LEU A 37 -1.72 4.40 -6.90
CA LEU A 37 -0.97 3.16 -6.64
C LEU A 37 0.37 3.14 -7.38
N SER A 38 0.40 3.60 -8.63
CA SER A 38 1.62 3.64 -9.45
C SER A 38 2.65 4.62 -8.90
N VAL A 39 2.20 5.82 -8.48
CA VAL A 39 3.07 6.81 -7.81
C VAL A 39 3.61 6.26 -6.49
N ALA A 40 2.75 5.66 -5.68
CA ALA A 40 3.09 5.16 -4.35
C ALA A 40 4.06 3.96 -4.40
N THR A 41 4.05 3.18 -5.49
CA THR A 41 4.90 2.00 -5.68
C THR A 41 6.21 2.28 -6.42
N ALA A 42 6.40 3.47 -6.99
CA ALA A 42 7.63 3.84 -7.72
C ALA A 42 8.90 3.85 -6.83
N HIS A 43 8.74 3.93 -5.52
CA HIS A 43 9.85 4.10 -4.59
C HIS A 43 10.52 2.76 -4.16
N ILE A 44 10.82 1.90 -5.13
CA ILE A 44 11.56 0.64 -4.97
C ILE A 44 13.02 0.90 -4.54
N GLU A 45 13.59 2.06 -4.89
CA GLU A 45 14.97 2.45 -4.57
C GLU A 45 15.25 2.41 -3.06
N GLY A 46 14.34 2.93 -2.23
CA GLY A 46 14.51 2.89 -0.77
C GLY A 46 14.42 1.48 -0.18
N LEU A 47 13.70 0.56 -0.85
CA LEU A 47 13.72 -0.87 -0.47
C LEU A 47 15.06 -1.51 -0.86
N ALA A 48 15.56 -1.20 -2.06
CA ALA A 48 16.84 -1.70 -2.53
C ALA A 48 17.99 -1.24 -1.64
N GLU A 49 18.01 0.03 -1.23
CA GLU A 49 18.99 0.58 -0.30
C GLU A 49 18.96 -0.12 1.06
N ALA A 50 17.76 -0.35 1.62
CA ALA A 50 17.60 -1.05 2.89
C ALA A 50 18.08 -2.52 2.81
N LEU A 51 17.84 -3.19 1.68
CA LEU A 51 18.30 -4.56 1.42
C LEU A 51 19.83 -4.62 1.32
N VAL A 52 20.46 -3.71 0.57
CA VAL A 52 21.92 -3.64 0.43
C VAL A 52 22.59 -3.32 1.76
N SER A 53 21.98 -2.47 2.58
CA SER A 53 22.50 -2.10 3.90
C SER A 53 22.34 -3.20 4.95
N GLY A 54 21.58 -4.27 4.65
CA GLY A 54 21.28 -5.36 5.59
C GLY A 54 20.36 -4.94 6.75
N TRP A 55 19.68 -3.80 6.63
CA TRP A 55 18.83 -3.24 7.69
C TRP A 55 17.45 -3.86 7.62
N THR A 56 17.30 -5.05 8.19
CA THR A 56 16.06 -5.84 8.16
C THR A 56 14.85 -5.08 8.73
N GLY A 57 15.04 -4.22 9.74
CA GLY A 57 13.97 -3.36 10.27
C GLY A 57 13.47 -2.33 9.26
N ALA A 58 14.37 -1.73 8.49
CA ALA A 58 14.01 -0.78 7.43
C ALA A 58 13.32 -1.49 6.25
N VAL A 59 13.80 -2.69 5.90
CA VAL A 59 13.15 -3.56 4.90
C VAL A 59 11.72 -3.89 5.33
N ALA A 60 11.53 -4.35 6.58
CA ALA A 60 10.23 -4.67 7.12
C ALA A 60 9.29 -3.45 7.09
N ALA A 61 9.75 -2.29 7.56
CA ALA A 61 8.98 -1.05 7.53
C ALA A 61 8.55 -0.67 6.11
N ARG A 62 9.46 -0.77 5.14
CA ARG A 62 9.19 -0.44 3.74
C ARG A 62 8.17 -1.38 3.12
N VAL A 63 8.30 -2.67 3.36
CA VAL A 63 7.36 -3.69 2.89
C VAL A 63 5.98 -3.48 3.52
N ARG A 64 5.90 -3.19 4.83
CA ARG A 64 4.64 -2.84 5.50
C ARG A 64 3.94 -1.66 4.83
N THR A 65 4.66 -0.58 4.53
CA THR A 65 4.09 0.59 3.82
C THR A 65 3.54 0.19 2.44
N MET A 66 4.28 -0.64 1.67
CA MET A 66 3.81 -1.11 0.37
C MET A 66 2.54 -1.97 0.48
N LEU A 67 2.47 -2.83 1.50
CA LEU A 67 1.27 -3.64 1.78
C LEU A 67 0.08 -2.76 2.20
N ALA A 68 0.31 -1.74 3.02
CA ALA A 68 -0.72 -0.79 3.43
C ALA A 68 -1.32 -0.05 2.22
N ILE A 69 -0.46 0.46 1.32
CA ILE A 69 -0.87 1.12 0.07
C ILE A 69 -1.70 0.18 -0.80
N ARG A 70 -1.25 -1.06 -0.98
CA ARG A 70 -1.99 -2.06 -1.77
C ARG A 70 -3.35 -2.35 -1.15
N GLN A 71 -3.43 -2.52 0.16
CA GLN A 71 -4.68 -2.81 0.85
C GLN A 71 -5.65 -1.63 0.75
N ALA A 72 -5.18 -0.40 0.98
CA ALA A 72 -6.00 0.80 0.82
C ALA A 72 -6.51 0.98 -0.62
N HIS A 73 -5.72 0.62 -1.63
CA HIS A 73 -6.18 0.58 -3.02
C HIS A 73 -7.30 -0.44 -3.23
N GLU A 74 -7.18 -1.66 -2.70
CA GLU A 74 -8.23 -2.68 -2.82
C GLU A 74 -9.52 -2.28 -2.09
N GLU A 75 -9.41 -1.69 -0.90
CA GLU A 75 -10.54 -1.10 -0.16
C GLU A 75 -11.23 -0.04 -1.04
N ARG A 76 -10.48 0.92 -1.58
CA ARG A 76 -11.04 1.98 -2.43
C ARG A 76 -11.66 1.42 -3.72
N ARG A 77 -11.03 0.43 -4.33
CA ARG A 77 -11.55 -0.26 -5.52
C ARG A 77 -12.89 -0.92 -5.25
N ALA A 78 -13.06 -1.53 -4.08
CA ALA A 78 -14.31 -2.14 -3.66
C ALA A 78 -15.40 -1.09 -3.39
N GLU A 79 -15.07 0.02 -2.74
CA GLU A 79 -15.99 1.14 -2.52
C GLU A 79 -16.50 1.74 -3.83
N LEU A 80 -15.60 1.99 -4.79
CA LEU A 80 -15.97 2.49 -6.12
C LEU A 80 -16.85 1.49 -6.88
N ALA A 81 -16.60 0.18 -6.74
CA ALA A 81 -17.44 -0.86 -7.33
C ALA A 81 -18.84 -0.87 -6.73
N ALA A 82 -18.94 -0.74 -5.40
CA ALA A 82 -20.21 -0.68 -4.69
C ALA A 82 -20.99 0.60 -5.04
N GLY A 83 -20.31 1.75 -5.16
CA GLY A 83 -20.93 3.01 -5.59
C GLY A 83 -21.51 2.92 -7.01
N TYR A 84 -20.78 2.29 -7.93
CA TYR A 84 -21.27 2.02 -9.29
C TYR A 84 -22.46 1.04 -9.32
N ALA A 85 -22.43 0.00 -8.49
CA ALA A 85 -23.52 -0.98 -8.40
C ALA A 85 -24.78 -0.45 -7.67
N GLY A 86 -24.62 0.55 -6.79
CA GLY A 86 -25.68 1.10 -5.94
C GLY A 86 -26.42 2.31 -6.52
N GLY A 87 -25.93 2.93 -7.60
CA GLY A 87 -26.64 4.04 -8.26
C GLY A 87 -25.80 4.84 -9.25
N ALA A 88 -26.04 4.59 -10.54
CA ALA A 88 -25.87 5.55 -11.62
C ALA A 88 -26.84 5.21 -12.77
N LEU A 89 -28.12 5.58 -12.60
CA LEU A 89 -28.99 6.07 -13.67
C LEU A 89 -29.29 7.53 -13.36
#